data_AF-A0A9E1XRJ3-F1
#
_entry.id   AF-A0A9E1XRJ3-F1
#
_cell.length_a   1.000
_cell.length_b   1.000
_cell.length_c   1.000
_cell.angle_alpha   90.00
_cell.angle_beta   90.00
_cell.angle_gamma   90.00
#
_symmetry.space_group_name_H-M   'P 1'
#
loop_
_entity.id
_entity.type
_entity.pdbx_description
1 polymer ?
#
loop_
_entity_poly.entity_id
_entity_poly.type
_entity_poly.pdbx_seq_one_letter_code
_entity_poly.pdbx_strand_id
1 'polypeptide(L)'
;MAPLPTNLESLVTSVHERLVAVEVEREGELTLFRRLPGGPAEAAVLPFEPFLLVSGENLAASVAGSCRIVPLAGDGVHNVRVHFPTAGACRDAAKALRKLTGAASRAPGAP
;
A
#
# COMPACT_ATOMS: atom_id res chain seq x y z
N MET A 1 -10.84 22.67 11.99
CA MET A 1 -10.65 22.01 10.69
C MET A 1 -9.38 22.57 10.08
N ALA A 2 -8.30 21.78 9.99
CA ALA A 2 -7.07 22.25 9.35
C ALA A 2 -7.32 22.41 7.84
N PRO A 3 -6.75 23.44 7.19
CA PRO A 3 -6.89 23.60 5.74
C PRO A 3 -6.31 22.36 5.03
N LEU A 4 -7.02 21.88 4.00
CA LEU A 4 -6.52 20.81 3.16
C LEU A 4 -5.23 21.29 2.46
N PRO A 5 -4.13 20.52 2.51
CA PRO A 5 -2.90 20.90 1.85
C PRO A 5 -3.12 21.03 0.35
N THR A 6 -2.65 22.16 -0.19
CA THR A 6 -2.81 22.58 -1.58
C THR A 6 -1.83 21.90 -2.54
N ASN A 7 -0.87 21.12 -2.04
CA ASN A 7 0.08 20.37 -2.84
C ASN A 7 0.24 18.92 -2.31
N LEU A 8 0.05 17.93 -3.17
CA LEU A 8 0.25 16.51 -2.88
C LEU A 8 1.69 16.18 -2.46
N GLU A 9 2.68 16.91 -2.97
CA GLU A 9 4.08 16.75 -2.58
C GLU A 9 4.32 17.13 -1.11
N SER A 10 3.45 17.98 -0.54
CA SER A 10 3.50 18.33 0.89
C SER A 10 2.84 17.30 1.80
N LEU A 11 2.08 16.35 1.24
CA LEU A 11 1.33 15.33 1.98
C LEU A 11 2.13 14.05 2.23
N VAL A 12 3.00 13.66 1.30
CA VAL A 12 3.81 12.44 1.41
C VAL A 12 5.16 12.69 0.75
N THR A 13 6.18 12.94 1.57
CA THR A 13 7.55 13.01 1.10
C THR A 13 8.15 11.60 1.09
N SER A 14 8.35 11.04 -0.09
CA SER A 14 9.20 9.87 -0.24
C SER A 14 10.64 10.28 0.11
N VAL A 15 11.32 9.49 0.95
CA VAL A 15 12.78 9.66 1.17
C VAL A 15 13.59 9.27 -0.06
N HIS A 16 12.96 8.61 -1.04
CA HIS A 16 13.55 8.29 -2.33
C HIS A 16 13.13 9.33 -3.37
N GLU A 17 14.12 10.01 -3.93
CA GLU A 17 13.94 10.96 -5.03
C GLU A 17 14.04 10.26 -6.39
N ARG A 18 13.42 10.87 -7.41
CA ARG A 18 13.59 10.49 -8.83
C ARG A 18 13.24 9.03 -9.13
N LEU A 19 12.21 8.53 -8.45
CA LEU A 19 11.63 7.22 -8.69
C LEU A 19 11.09 7.11 -10.12
N VAL A 20 11.39 6.00 -10.78
CA VAL A 20 10.96 5.71 -12.15
C VAL A 20 9.95 4.56 -12.15
N ALA A 21 10.23 3.50 -11.40
CA ALA A 21 9.38 2.32 -11.31
C ALA A 21 9.58 1.61 -9.97
N VAL A 22 8.57 0.83 -9.58
CA VAL A 22 8.61 -0.11 -8.46
C VAL A 22 8.02 -1.42 -8.95
N GLU A 23 8.76 -2.51 -8.78
CA GLU A 23 8.36 -3.84 -9.23
C GLU A 23 8.38 -4.83 -8.06
N VAL A 24 7.30 -5.59 -7.90
CA VAL A 24 7.19 -6.63 -6.86
C VAL A 24 7.38 -7.99 -7.54
N GLU A 25 8.64 -8.41 -7.65
CA GLU A 25 9.00 -9.66 -8.34
C GLU A 25 9.05 -10.87 -7.41
N ARG A 26 9.43 -10.67 -6.14
CA ARG A 26 9.63 -11.72 -5.13
C ARG A 26 8.81 -11.46 -3.88
N GLU A 27 8.43 -12.52 -3.18
CA GLU A 27 7.71 -12.37 -1.91
C GLU A 27 8.62 -11.70 -0.87
N GLY A 28 8.10 -10.66 -0.20
CA GLY A 28 8.84 -9.92 0.82
C GLY A 28 9.84 -8.90 0.28
N GLU A 29 9.97 -8.76 -1.04
CA GLU A 29 10.92 -7.83 -1.68
C GLU A 29 10.25 -7.02 -2.80
N LEU A 30 10.82 -5.84 -3.08
CA LEU A 30 10.56 -5.08 -4.29
C LEU A 30 11.87 -4.61 -4.90
N THR A 31 11.85 -4.36 -6.20
CA THR A 31 12.91 -3.66 -6.92
C THR A 31 12.47 -2.22 -7.13
N LEU A 32 13.25 -1.28 -6.62
CA LEU A 32 13.04 0.16 -6.75
C LEU A 32 14.00 0.69 -7.81
N PHE A 33 13.47 1.32 -8.86
CA PHE A 33 14.24 1.95 -9.91
C PHE A 33 14.27 3.46 -9.71
N ARG A 34 15.46 4.04 -9.61
CA ARG A 34 15.64 5.50 -9.48
C ARG A 34 16.59 6.06 -10.51
N ARG A 35 16.35 7.29 -10.95
CA ARG A 35 17.21 8.00 -11.90
C ARG A 35 18.30 8.78 -11.17
N LEU A 36 19.55 8.49 -11.50
CA LEU A 36 20.72 9.19 -10.98
C LEU A 36 20.90 10.58 -11.60
N PRO A 37 21.58 11.52 -10.90
CA PRO A 37 22.07 12.74 -11.52
C PRO A 37 22.90 12.40 -12.76
N GLY A 38 22.56 12.97 -13.91
CA GLY A 38 23.19 12.62 -15.20
C GLY A 38 22.39 11.67 -16.09
N GLY A 39 21.30 11.06 -15.61
CA GLY A 39 20.32 10.39 -16.47
C GLY A 39 20.21 8.86 -16.42
N PRO A 40 21.25 8.07 -16.05
CA PRO A 40 21.12 6.62 -15.88
C PRO A 40 20.10 6.24 -14.79
N ALA A 41 19.49 5.07 -14.92
CA ALA A 41 18.69 4.46 -13.86
C ALA A 41 19.52 3.42 -13.10
N GLU A 42 19.31 3.33 -11.79
CA GLU A 42 19.80 2.23 -10.96
C GLU A 42 18.63 1.49 -10.32
N ALA A 43 18.89 0.25 -9.88
CA ALA A 43 17.92 -0.62 -9.24
C ALA A 43 18.43 -1.02 -7.84
N ALA A 44 17.54 -1.00 -6.85
CA ALA A 44 17.80 -1.47 -5.50
C ALA A 44 16.71 -2.45 -5.06
N VAL A 45 17.12 -3.60 -4.53
CA VAL A 45 16.20 -4.55 -3.90
C VAL A 45 15.97 -4.13 -2.45
N LEU A 46 14.71 -3.97 -2.05
CA LEU A 46 14.31 -3.54 -0.71
C LEU A 46 13.27 -4.48 -0.11
N PRO A 47 13.21 -4.61 1.23
CA PRO A 47 12.12 -5.32 1.88
C PRO A 47 10.77 -4.67 1.58
N PHE A 48 9.75 -5.51 1.35
CA PHE A 48 8.39 -5.08 1.07
C PHE A 48 7.38 -5.86 1.92
N GLU A 49 6.60 -5.12 2.71
CA GLU A 49 5.49 -5.66 3.51
C GLU A 49 4.16 -5.18 2.90
N PRO A 50 3.45 -6.03 2.12
CA PRO A 50 2.20 -5.65 1.49
C PRO A 50 1.09 -5.44 2.53
N PHE A 51 0.16 -4.53 2.24
CA PHE A 51 -0.96 -4.22 3.14
C PHE A 51 -2.28 -3.98 2.41
N LEU A 52 -3.38 -4.11 3.15
CA LEU A 52 -4.72 -3.67 2.76
C LEU A 52 -5.19 -2.54 3.68
N LEU A 53 -6.04 -1.68 3.13
CA LEU A 53 -6.79 -0.69 3.90
C LEU A 53 -8.18 -1.23 4.22
N VAL A 54 -8.57 -1.21 5.48
CA VAL A 54 -9.87 -1.70 5.96
C VAL A 54 -10.54 -0.68 6.87
N SER A 55 -11.86 -0.80 7.00
CA SER A 55 -12.69 0.08 7.82
C SER A 55 -12.79 -0.44 9.25
N GLY A 56 -12.13 0.27 10.18
CA GLY A 56 -12.19 0.01 11.61
C GLY A 56 -11.43 -1.24 12.07
N GLU A 57 -11.11 -1.25 13.37
CA GLU A 57 -10.30 -2.30 14.00
C GLU A 57 -11.03 -3.64 14.07
N ASN A 58 -12.35 -3.64 14.18
CA ASN A 58 -13.15 -4.87 14.24
C ASN A 58 -13.03 -5.69 12.94
N LEU A 59 -13.12 -5.03 11.79
CA LEU A 59 -12.92 -5.72 10.51
C LEU A 59 -11.46 -6.14 10.37
N ALA A 60 -10.51 -5.28 10.75
CA ALA A 60 -9.08 -5.59 10.71
C ALA A 60 -8.71 -6.85 11.51
N ALA A 61 -9.25 -6.99 12.72
CA ALA A 61 -9.02 -8.14 13.60
C ALA A 61 -9.58 -9.45 13.02
N SER A 62 -10.59 -9.38 12.15
CA SER A 62 -11.15 -10.56 11.46
C SER A 62 -10.33 -11.04 10.26
N VAL A 63 -9.32 -10.27 9.83
CA VAL A 63 -8.52 -10.59 8.64
C VAL A 63 -7.43 -11.60 8.98
N ALA A 64 -7.65 -12.84 8.53
CA ALA A 64 -6.70 -13.93 8.70
C ALA A 64 -5.39 -13.69 7.92
N GLY A 65 -4.28 -14.21 8.44
CA GLY A 65 -2.96 -14.15 7.80
C GLY A 65 -2.26 -12.81 7.90
N SER A 66 -2.79 -11.86 8.69
CA SER A 66 -2.13 -10.59 8.97
C SER A 66 -0.95 -10.76 9.93
N CYS A 67 0.12 -10.00 9.73
CA CYS A 67 1.29 -9.97 10.62
C CYS A 67 1.35 -8.69 11.47
N ARG A 68 0.67 -7.62 11.05
CA ARG A 68 0.65 -6.33 11.76
C ARG A 68 -0.60 -5.52 11.40
N ILE A 69 -1.21 -4.89 12.40
CA ILE A 69 -2.37 -4.01 12.24
C ILE A 69 -1.97 -2.61 12.75
N VAL A 70 -2.21 -1.58 11.95
CA VAL A 70 -1.82 -0.20 12.26
C VAL A 70 -3.00 0.75 12.02
N PRO A 71 -3.59 1.33 13.07
CA PRO A 71 -4.58 2.41 12.93
C PRO A 71 -3.95 3.63 12.25
N LEU A 72 -4.71 4.28 11.38
CA LEU A 72 -4.33 5.51 10.70
C LEU A 72 -5.03 6.70 11.35
N ALA A 73 -4.32 7.82 11.44
CA ALA A 73 -4.93 9.09 11.85
C ALA A 73 -5.83 9.65 10.75
N GLY A 74 -6.85 10.39 11.15
CA GLY A 74 -7.81 11.07 10.26
C GLY A 74 -9.15 10.35 10.12
N ASP A 75 -10.07 10.98 9.39
CA ASP A 75 -11.49 10.59 9.35
C ASP A 75 -11.85 9.72 8.13
N GLY A 76 -10.85 9.11 7.50
CA GLY A 76 -11.04 8.27 6.31
C GLY A 76 -11.81 6.99 6.63
N VAL A 77 -12.70 6.56 5.73
CA VAL A 77 -13.49 5.33 5.92
C VAL A 77 -12.60 4.08 6.02
N HIS A 78 -11.46 4.05 5.32
CA HIS A 78 -10.46 2.99 5.47
C HIS A 78 -9.31 3.51 6.33
N ASN A 79 -9.49 3.42 7.64
CA ASN A 79 -8.60 4.00 8.65
C ASN A 79 -7.68 2.97 9.33
N VAL A 80 -7.57 1.74 8.82
CA VAL A 80 -6.66 0.73 9.38
C VAL A 80 -5.84 0.08 8.27
N ARG A 81 -4.52 -0.01 8.46
CA ARG A 81 -3.61 -0.81 7.63
C ARG A 81 -3.45 -2.21 8.22
N VAL A 82 -3.75 -3.23 7.41
CA VAL A 82 -3.50 -4.63 7.74
C VAL A 82 -2.38 -5.14 6.86
N HIS A 83 -1.25 -5.50 7.46
CA HIS A 83 -0.04 -5.97 6.78
C HIS A 83 0.02 -7.48 6.72
N PHE A 84 0.69 -7.98 5.69
CA PHE A 84 0.83 -9.40 5.41
C PHE A 84 2.30 -9.74 5.19
N PRO A 85 2.72 -10.97 5.55
CA PRO A 85 4.10 -11.40 5.35
C PRO A 85 4.46 -11.52 3.87
N THR A 86 3.46 -11.76 2.99
CA THR A 86 3.69 -11.98 1.57
C THR A 86 2.59 -11.40 0.69
N ALA A 87 2.92 -11.19 -0.60
CA ALA A 87 1.96 -10.70 -1.58
C ALA A 87 0.84 -11.73 -1.82
N GLY A 88 1.15 -13.03 -1.76
CA GLY A 88 0.15 -14.10 -1.79
C GLY A 88 -0.88 -13.97 -0.66
N ALA A 89 -0.42 -13.88 0.58
CA ALA A 89 -1.30 -13.73 1.75
C ALA A 89 -2.19 -12.48 1.67
N CYS A 90 -1.62 -11.36 1.23
CA CYS A 90 -2.37 -10.12 1.00
C CYS A 90 -3.48 -10.28 -0.05
N ARG A 91 -3.18 -10.93 -1.19
CA ARG A 91 -4.17 -11.19 -2.24
C ARG A 91 -5.29 -12.11 -1.76
N ASP A 92 -4.97 -13.15 -1.00
CA ASP A 92 -5.97 -14.09 -0.51
C ASP A 92 -6.87 -13.46 0.56
N ALA A 93 -6.31 -12.63 1.44
CA ALA A 93 -7.09 -11.79 2.34
C ALA A 93 -8.02 -10.82 1.59
N ALA A 94 -7.54 -10.18 0.50
CA ALA A 94 -8.36 -9.31 -0.33
C ALA A 94 -9.53 -10.08 -0.98
N LYS A 95 -9.30 -11.30 -1.47
CA LYS A 95 -10.37 -12.17 -2.01
C LYS A 95 -11.38 -12.55 -0.93
N ALA A 96 -10.93 -12.88 0.29
CA ALA A 96 -11.81 -13.21 1.40
C ALA A 96 -12.68 -12.01 1.82
N LEU A 97 -12.07 -10.83 1.95
CA LEU A 97 -12.77 -9.58 2.26
C LEU A 97 -13.82 -9.22 1.21
N ARG A 98 -13.52 -9.41 -0.08
CA ARG A 98 -14.49 -9.20 -1.17
C ARG A 98 -15.70 -10.13 -1.05
N LYS A 99 -15.49 -11.40 -0.69
CA LYS A 99 -16.59 -12.36 -0.45
C LYS A 99 -17.45 -11.94 0.75
N LEU A 100 -16.83 -11.42 1.80
CA LEU A 100 -17.53 -11.00 3.03
C LEU A 100 -18.34 -9.71 2.84
N THR A 101 -17.77 -8.74 2.13
CA THR A 101 -18.33 -7.38 2.01
C THR A 101 -19.18 -7.17 0.77
N GLY A 102 -19.12 -8.08 -0.21
CA GLY A 102 -19.77 -7.90 -1.51
C GLY A 102 -19.15 -6.78 -2.36
N ALA A 103 -18.02 -6.21 -1.94
CA ALA A 103 -17.38 -5.11 -2.65
C ALA A 103 -16.79 -5.58 -3.99
N ALA A 104 -17.35 -5.07 -5.10
CA ALA A 104 -16.80 -5.25 -6.44
C ALA A 104 -15.52 -4.41 -6.62
N SER A 105 -14.58 -4.93 -7.41
CA SER A 105 -13.39 -4.20 -7.83
C SER A 105 -13.78 -3.01 -8.72
N ARG A 106 -13.96 -1.81 -8.14
CA ARG A 106 -13.88 -0.59 -8.95
C ARG A 106 -12.41 -0.22 -9.08
N ALA A 107 -11.76 -0.76 -10.10
CA ALA A 107 -10.56 -0.10 -10.61
C ALA A 107 -11.00 1.29 -11.12
N PRO A 108 -10.29 2.38 -10.82
CA PRO A 108 -10.38 3.57 -11.64
C PRO A 108 -9.96 3.13 -13.05
N GLY A 109 -10.80 3.37 -14.05
CA GLY A 109 -10.48 3.03 -15.44
C GLY A 109 -9.10 3.58 -15.79
N ALA A 110 -8.16 2.67 -16.06
CA ALA A 110 -6.95 3.00 -16.80
C ALA A 110 -7.34 3.08 -18.29
N PRO A 111 -6.76 4.02 -19.05
CA PRO A 111 -7.07 4.26 -20.46
C PRO A 111 -6.77 3.04 -21.35
#